data_AF-A0A7V3STG8-F1
#
_entry.id   AF-A0A7V3STG8-F1
#
_cell.length_a   1.000
_cell.length_b   1.000
_cell.length_c   1.000
_cell.angle_alpha   90.00
_cell.angle_beta   90.00
_cell.angle_gamma   90.00
#
_symmetry.space_group_name_H-M   'P 1'
#
loop_
_entity.id
_entity.type
_entity.pdbx_description
1 polymer ?
#
loop_
_entity_poly.entity_id
_entity_poly.type
_entity_poly.pdbx_seq_one_letter_code
_entity_poly.pdbx_strand_id
1 'polypeptide(L)' 'RCWENYHRVLSVEAHARHILFREESRYPGYYYRGDFNFIDDKNWKCFTNSVYHADTNTWEFKKVPYVQIFQ' A
#
# COMPACT_ATOMS: atom_id res chain seq x y z
N ARG A 1 -25.55 -0.38 -10.79
CA ARG A 1 -24.34 -1.22 -11.00
C ARG A 1 -23.16 -0.44 -11.60
N CYS A 2 -23.35 0.44 -12.60
CA CYS A 2 -22.22 1.17 -13.22
C CYS A 2 -21.34 1.94 -12.23
N TRP A 3 -21.93 2.71 -11.32
CA TRP A 3 -21.18 3.44 -10.29
C TRP A 3 -20.42 2.56 -9.31
N GLU A 4 -20.96 1.39 -8.98
CA GLU A 4 -20.25 0.43 -8.14
C GLU A 4 -18.96 -0.07 -8.82
N ASN A 5 -18.96 -0.22 -10.15
CA ASN A 5 -17.74 -0.59 -10.88
C ASN A 5 -16.70 0.53 -10.81
N TYR A 6 -17.11 1.80 -10.90
CA TYR A 6 -16.19 2.93 -10.71
C TYR A 6 -15.53 2.90 -9.33
N HIS A 7 -16.32 2.66 -8.27
CA HIS A 7 -15.78 2.54 -6.90
C HIS A 7 -14.80 1.38 -6.77
N ARG A 8 -15.10 0.23 -7.39
CA ARG A 8 -14.22 -0.95 -7.37
C ARG A 8 -12.90 -0.68 -8.09
N VAL A 9 -12.94 -0.03 -9.25
CA VAL A 9 -11.74 0.28 -10.05
C VAL A 9 -10.78 1.19 -9.27
N LEU A 10 -11.27 2.28 -8.67
CA LEU A 10 -10.41 3.15 -7.87
C LEU A 10 -9.84 2.44 -6.63
N SER A 11 -10.65 1.62 -5.98
CA SER A 11 -10.24 0.87 -4.79
C SER A 11 -9.15 -0.17 -5.12
N VAL A 12 -9.28 -0.88 -6.23
CA VAL A 12 -8.28 -1.90 -6.63
C VAL A 12 -7.00 -1.25 -7.17
N GLU A 13 -7.09 -0.11 -7.85
CA GLU A 13 -5.90 0.64 -8.26
C GLU A 13 -5.12 1.13 -7.04
N ALA A 14 -5.80 1.71 -6.05
CA ALA A 14 -5.18 2.10 -4.79
C ALA A 14 -4.47 0.91 -4.12
N HIS A 15 -5.18 -0.23 -4.00
CA HIS A 15 -4.63 -1.45 -3.42
C HIS A 15 -3.35 -1.92 -4.14
N ALA A 16 -3.38 -2.02 -5.47
CA ALA A 16 -2.24 -2.45 -6.27
C ALA A 16 -1.04 -1.50 -6.13
N ARG A 17 -1.27 -0.18 -6.15
CA ARG A 17 -0.21 0.82 -5.98
C ARG A 17 0.42 0.77 -4.58
N HIS A 18 -0.37 0.48 -3.54
CA HIS A 18 0.14 0.29 -2.17
C HIS A 18 1.09 -0.90 -2.06
N ILE A 19 0.75 -2.02 -2.72
CA ILE A 19 1.62 -3.20 -2.78
C ILE A 19 2.88 -2.89 -3.61
N LEU A 20 2.73 -2.20 -4.75
CA LEU A 20 3.87 -1.83 -5.61
C LEU A 20 4.86 -0.91 -4.89
N PHE A 21 4.38 0.08 -4.14
CA PHE A 21 5.24 0.98 -3.38
C PHE A 21 6.00 0.25 -2.27
N ARG A 22 5.43 -0.81 -1.69
CA ARG A 22 6.06 -1.57 -0.59
C ARG A 22 6.98 -2.67 -1.12
N GLU A 23 8.27 -2.49 -0.87
CA GLU A 23 9.33 -3.41 -1.30
C GLU A 23 9.67 -4.46 -0.24
N GLU A 24 8.63 -5.17 0.24
CA GLU A 24 8.74 -6.34 1.12
C GLU A 24 7.48 -7.21 1.00
N SER A 25 7.50 -8.40 1.59
CA SER A 25 6.32 -9.25 1.79
C SER A 25 5.95 -9.27 3.27
N ARG A 26 5.20 -8.25 3.71
CA ARG A 26 4.81 -8.06 5.12
C ARG A 26 3.85 -9.13 5.66
N TYR A 27 2.94 -9.60 4.81
CA TYR A 27 1.84 -10.49 5.19
C TYR A 27 1.84 -11.76 4.30
N PRO A 28 2.89 -12.60 4.38
CA PRO A 28 2.94 -13.85 3.63
C PRO A 28 1.74 -14.73 4.03
N GLY A 29 1.05 -15.27 3.03
CA GLY A 29 -0.23 -15.97 3.17
C GLY A 29 -1.42 -15.12 2.73
N TYR A 30 -1.33 -13.79 2.80
CA TYR A 30 -2.27 -12.90 2.12
C TYR A 30 -1.81 -12.59 0.70
N TYR A 31 -0.55 -12.20 0.52
CA TYR A 31 0.09 -12.08 -0.80
C TYR A 31 1.62 -12.23 -0.69
N TYR A 32 2.28 -12.47 -1.81
CA TYR A 32 3.74 -12.57 -1.92
C TYR A 32 4.25 -11.66 -3.04
N ARG A 33 5.27 -10.84 -2.77
CA ARG A 33 6.02 -10.07 -3.77
C ARG A 33 7.22 -10.92 -4.19
N GLY A 34 7.19 -11.47 -5.40
CA GLY A 34 8.26 -12.37 -5.87
C GLY A 34 9.64 -11.69 -5.96
N ASP A 35 9.67 -10.38 -6.19
CA ASP A 35 10.87 -9.55 -6.21
C ASP A 35 11.33 -9.09 -4.81
N PHE A 36 10.46 -9.17 -3.79
CA PHE A 36 10.76 -8.84 -2.39
C PHE A 36 10.03 -9.80 -1.42
N ASN A 37 10.47 -11.06 -1.38
CA ASN A 37 9.71 -12.16 -0.77
C ASN A 37 9.75 -12.21 0.77
N PHE A 38 10.58 -11.39 1.42
CA PHE A 38 10.76 -11.44 2.87
C PHE A 38 10.29 -10.15 3.54
N ILE A 39 10.07 -10.25 4.86
CA ILE A 39 9.81 -9.10 5.74
C ILE A 39 11.10 -8.29 5.91
N ASP A 40 11.00 -6.97 5.83
CA ASP A 40 12.10 -6.03 6.03
C ASP A 40 11.74 -4.98 7.10
N ASP A 41 11.91 -5.36 8.37
CA ASP A 41 11.66 -4.46 9.49
C ASP A 41 12.61 -3.27 9.56
N LYS A 42 13.77 -3.34 8.89
CA LYS A 42 14.74 -2.24 8.90
C LYS A 42 14.23 -1.05 8.09
N ASN A 43 13.58 -1.30 6.94
CA ASN A 43 13.17 -0.24 6.02
C ASN A 43 11.64 -0.05 5.93
N TRP A 44 10.86 -1.03 6.40
CA TRP A 44 9.42 -1.11 6.14
C TRP A 44 8.55 -1.38 7.37
N LYS A 45 9.12 -1.29 8.59
CA LYS A 45 8.34 -1.21 9.84
C LYS A 45 7.68 0.17 10.01
N CYS A 46 6.80 0.49 9.06
CA CYS A 46 6.09 1.75 8.92
C CYS A 46 4.76 1.51 8.21
N PHE A 47 3.83 2.45 8.32
CA PHE A 47 2.62 2.48 7.50
C PHE A 47 2.95 2.99 6.09
N THR A 48 2.26 2.45 5.09
CA THR A 48 2.20 3.04 3.74
C THR A 48 0.95 3.89 3.67
N ASN A 49 1.11 5.19 3.47
CA ASN A 49 -0.02 6.12 3.30
C ASN A 49 0.06 6.74 1.92
N SER A 50 -1.10 7.01 1.32
CA SER A 50 -1.19 7.67 0.02
C SER A 50 -2.27 8.74 -0.01
N VAL A 51 -2.13 9.68 -0.94
CA VAL A 51 -3.17 10.64 -1.31
C VAL A 51 -3.35 10.57 -2.83
N TYR A 52 -4.61 10.55 -3.29
CA TYR A 52 -4.95 10.66 -4.69
C TYR A 52 -5.42 12.08 -5.00
N HIS A 53 -4.76 12.73 -5.96
CA HIS A 53 -5.08 14.06 -6.44
C HIS A 53 -5.92 13.95 -7.71
N ALA A 54 -7.24 14.14 -7.59
CA ALA A 54 -8.18 13.92 -8.69
C ALA A 54 -8.07 14.96 -9.81
N ASP A 55 -7.61 16.17 -9.47
CA ASP A 55 -7.37 17.28 -10.39
C ASP A 55 -6.20 17.00 -11.35
N THR A 56 -5.14 16.36 -10.85
CA THR A 56 -3.95 16.01 -11.63
C THR A 56 -3.90 14.55 -12.04
N ASN A 57 -4.82 13.72 -11.54
CA ASN A 57 -4.82 12.27 -11.68
C ASN A 57 -3.49 11.62 -11.23
N THR A 58 -2.93 12.09 -10.11
CA THR A 58 -1.66 11.60 -9.57
C THR A 58 -1.82 11.00 -8.17
N TRP A 59 -0.87 10.15 -7.79
CA TRP A 59 -0.79 9.55 -6.46
C TRP A 59 0.50 9.98 -5.77
N GLU A 60 0.38 10.44 -4.53
CA GLU A 60 1.51 10.66 -3.62
C GLU A 60 1.57 9.51 -2.61
N PHE A 61 2.77 9.01 -2.31
CA PHE A 61 3.01 7.97 -1.33
C PHE A 61 4.05 8.40 -0.31
N LYS A 62 3.86 7.98 0.95
CA LYS A 62 4.83 8.20 2.02
C LYS A 62 4.89 7.04 2.99
N LYS A 63 6.07 6.88 3.60
CA LYS A 63 6.29 6.03 4.77
C LYS A 63 6.00 6.82 6.03
N VAL A 64 5.13 6.31 6.90
CA VAL A 64 4.87 6.91 8.23
C VAL A 64 5.37 5.94 9.29
N PRO A 65 6.39 6.30 10.09
CA PRO A 65 6.96 5.39 11.09
C PRO A 65 5.90 4.85 12.05
N TYR A 66 5.96 3.54 12.32
CA TYR A 66 5.18 2.94 13.39
C TYR A 66 5.73 3.42 14.74
N VAL A 67 4.84 3.76 15.68
CA VAL A 67 5.18 4.12 17.06
C VAL A 67 4.55 3.09 18.00
N GLN A 68 5.40 2.40 18.76
CA GLN A 68 4.94 1.46 19.78
C GLN A 68 4.48 2.22 21.02
N ILE A 69 3.26 1.95 21.47
CA ILE A 69 2.67 2.59 22.67
C ILE A 69 2.71 1.65 23.88
N PHE A 70 2.58 0.34 23.68
CA PHE A 70 2.56 -0.67 24.73
C PHE A 70 3.64 -1.73 24.50
N GLN A 71 4.16 -2.31 25.57
CA GLN A 71 5.16 -3.39 25.55
C GLN A 71 4.61 -4.65 26.21
#